data_AF-A0A950B5I9-F1
#
_entry.id   AF-A0A950B5I9-F1
#
_cell.length_a   1.000
_cell.length_b   1.000
_cell.length_c   1.000
_cell.angle_alpha   90.00
_cell.angle_beta   90.00
_cell.angle_gamma   90.00
#
_symmetry.space_group_name_H-M   'P 1'
#
loop_
_entity.id
_entity.type
_entity.pdbx_description
1 polymer ?
#
loop_
_entity_poly.entity_id
_entity_poly.type
_entity_poly.pdbx_seq_one_letter_code
_entity_poly.pdbx_strand_id
1 'polypeptide(L)' 'MAPFIYLASQSPRRRQLLEQLGVAHELLLPNAVGDIAEDAEAIEAER' A
#
# COMPACT_ATOMS: atom_id res chain seq x y z
N MET A 1 -18.55 1.18 -7.32
CA MET A 1 -17.10 0.86 -7.30
C MET A 1 -16.34 2.15 -7.05
N ALA A 2 -15.35 2.17 -6.17
CA ALA A 2 -14.50 3.35 -6.02
C ALA A 2 -13.64 3.54 -7.28
N PRO A 3 -13.32 4.78 -7.69
CA PRO A 3 -12.50 5.04 -8.87
C PRO A 3 -11.03 4.60 -8.72
N PHE A 4 -10.56 4.34 -7.49
CA PHE A 4 -9.20 3.90 -7.16
C PHE A 4 -9.19 3.13 -5.82
N ILE A 5 -8.03 2.56 -5.47
CA ILE A 5 -7.76 1.94 -4.16
C ILE A 5 -6.55 2.56 -3.47
N TYR A 6 -6.47 2.45 -2.14
CA TYR A 6 -5.24 2.78 -1.40
C TYR A 6 -4.31 1.58 -1.30
N LEU A 7 -3.04 1.75 -1.68
CA LEU A 7 -1.97 0.77 -1.51
C LEU A 7 -1.21 1.08 -0.22
N ALA A 8 -1.56 0.36 0.84
CA ALA A 8 -0.85 0.38 2.13
C ALA A 8 0.34 -0.59 2.14
N SER A 9 1.23 -0.48 1.14
CA SER A 9 2.43 -1.31 1.03
C SER A 9 3.54 -0.52 0.35
N GLN A 10 4.76 -0.63 0.87
CA GLN A 10 5.96 -0.02 0.32
C GLN A 10 6.65 -0.90 -0.74
N SER A 11 6.20 -2.14 -0.92
CA SER A 11 6.69 -3.06 -1.96
C SER A 11 6.57 -2.51 -3.39
N PRO A 12 7.68 -2.26 -4.10
CA PRO A 12 7.66 -1.79 -5.49
C PRO A 12 6.96 -2.77 -6.44
N ARG A 13 7.02 -4.07 -6.12
CA ARG A 13 6.39 -5.13 -6.93
C ARG A 13 4.86 -5.04 -6.90
N ARG A 14 4.26 -4.67 -5.76
CA ARG A 14 2.79 -4.51 -5.67
C ARG A 14 2.29 -3.36 -6.51
N ARG A 15 3.02 -2.24 -6.50
CA ARG A 15 2.76 -1.09 -7.38
C ARG A 15 2.76 -1.51 -8.86
N GLN A 16 3.81 -2.20 -9.28
CA GLN A 16 3.95 -2.67 -10.65
C GLN A 16 2.81 -3.62 -11.07
N LEU A 17 2.35 -4.50 -10.19
CA LEU A 17 1.22 -5.39 -10.48
C LEU A 17 -0.09 -4.61 -10.69
N LEU A 18 -0.36 -3.60 -9.85
CA LEU A 18 -1.56 -2.76 -10.00
C LEU A 18 -1.52 -1.95 -11.30
N GLU A 19 -0.34 -1.46 -11.69
CA GLU A 19 -0.14 -0.81 -13.00
C GLU A 19 -0.45 -1.77 -14.16
N GLN A 20 0.07 -3.00 -14.12
CA GLN A 20 -0.19 -4.02 -15.14
C GLN A 20 -1.67 -4.41 -15.24
N LEU A 21 -2.40 -4.39 -14.12
CA LEU A 21 -3.82 -4.68 -14.05
C LEU A 21 -4.71 -3.49 -14.42
N GLY A 22 -4.13 -2.30 -14.66
CA GLY A 22 -4.89 -1.09 -14.95
C GLY A 22 -5.70 -0.57 -13.76
N VAL A 23 -5.30 -0.92 -12.53
CA VAL A 23 -5.99 -0.50 -11.30
C VAL A 23 -5.39 0.82 -10.82
N ALA A 24 -6.21 1.88 -10.83
CA ALA A 24 -5.85 3.15 -10.25
C ALA A 24 -5.62 3.00 -8.74
N HIS A 25 -4.48 3.49 -8.25
CA HIS A 25 -4.13 3.39 -6.85
C HIS A 25 -3.32 4.58 -6.36
N GLU A 26 -3.44 4.86 -5.06
CA GLU A 26 -2.66 5.87 -4.36
C GLU A 26 -1.90 5.22 -3.20
N LEU A 27 -0.68 5.70 -2.93
CA LEU A 27 0.09 5.20 -1.79
C LEU A 27 -0.53 5.71 -0.50
N LEU A 28 -0.84 4.79 0.41
CA LEU A 28 -1.16 5.11 1.79
C LEU A 28 0.10 4.83 2.60
N LEU A 29 0.88 5.89 2.83
CA LEU A 29 2.09 5.78 3.63
C LEU A 29 1.70 5.67 5.10
N PRO A 30 2.13 4.60 5.80
CA PRO A 30 2.05 4.60 7.25
C PRO A 30 3.02 5.62 7.82
N ASN A 31 2.77 6.07 9.04
CA ASN A 31 3.72 6.86 9.83
C ASN A 31 3.96 8.27 9.26
N ALA A 32 2.88 8.99 8.93
CA ALA A 32 2.99 10.41 8.65
C ALA A 32 3.44 11.16 9.92
N VAL A 33 3.87 12.41 9.76
CA VAL A 33 4.34 13.23 10.90
C VAL A 33 3.20 13.41 11.90
N GLY A 34 3.36 12.83 13.10
CA GLY A 34 2.36 12.86 14.17
C GLY A 34 1.64 11.53 14.42
N ASP A 35 1.83 10.54 13.55
CA ASP A 35 1.28 9.20 13.73
C ASP A 35 2.12 8.35 14.70
N ILE A 36 1.46 7.38 15.32
CA ILE A 36 2.15 6.30 16.03
C ILE A 36 2.77 5.39 14.96
N ALA A 37 4.02 4.98 15.18
CA ALA A 37 4.69 4.07 14.27
C ALA A 37 3.96 2.72 14.19
N GLU A 38 3.36 2.43 13.04
CA GLU A 38 2.72 1.17 12.69
C GLU A 38 3.53 0.46 11.58
N ASP A 39 3.71 -0.85 11.74
CA ASP A 39 4.30 -1.70 10.72
C ASP A 39 3.20 -2.23 9.81
N ALA A 40 2.84 -1.44 8.80
CA ALA A 40 1.80 -1.79 7.83
C ALA A 40 2.12 -3.04 7.01
N GLU A 41 3.38 -3.50 6.99
CA GLU A 41 3.80 -4.71 6.26
C GLU A 41 3.90 -5.94 7.18
N ALA A 42 3.70 -5.80 8.49
CA ALA A 42 3.80 -6.90 9.45
C ALA A 42 2.89 -8.09 9.10
N ILE A 43 1.71 -7.82 8.53
CA ILE A 43 0.74 -8.85 8.09
C ILE A 43 1.33 -9.77 6.99
N GLU A 44 2.38 -9.34 6.31
CA GLU A 44 3.05 -10.10 5.26
C GLU A 44 4.18 -11.01 5.77
N ALA A 45 4.63 -10.80 7.01
CA ALA A 45 5.72 -11.54 7.64
C ALA A 45 5.29 -12.93 8.15
N GLU A 46 3.99 -13.17 8.31
CA GLU A 46 3.46 -14.49 8.67
C GLU A 46 3.40 -15.40 7.44
N ARG A 47 4.49 -16.14 7.21
CA ARG A 47 4.53 -17.32 6.34
C ARG A 47 5.09 -18.52 7.06
#